data_AF-A0A2P6W5D7-F1
#
_entry.id   AF-A0A2P6W5D7-F1
#
_cell.length_a   1.000
_cell.length_b   1.000
_cell.length_c   1.000
_cell.angle_alpha   90.00
_cell.angle_beta   90.00
_cell.angle_gamma   90.00
#
_symmetry.space_group_name_H-M   'P 1'
#
loop_
_entity.id
_entity.type
_entity.pdbx_description
1 polymer ?
#
loop_
_entity_poly.entity_id
_entity_poly.type
_entity_poly.pdbx_seq_one_letter_code
_entity_poly.pdbx_strand_id
1 'polypeptide(L)'
;MAEKEDVDLEDIKGVGGKTAEKLRDAGYEELMSIATMSSGELGEVADLGDKKAQSIITEARKHLDLGFESGKDKYEQREKMQRITTSSDNVDEILGGGVETQAITEFYGEYGSAKTQMSHQLSVNVQLPEEEGGLEREVVYLDTEDTFTP
;
A
#
# COMPACT_ATOMS: atom_id res chain seq x y z
N MET A 1 -17.94 -1.77 3.01
CA MET A 1 -16.91 -2.64 2.42
C MET A 1 -17.44 -4.05 2.50
N ALA A 2 -17.52 -4.78 1.39
CA ALA A 2 -17.88 -6.19 1.47
C ALA A 2 -16.79 -6.89 2.29
N GLU A 3 -17.18 -7.66 3.30
CA GLU A 3 -16.28 -8.61 3.98
C GLU A 3 -15.71 -9.51 2.88
N LYS A 4 -14.48 -9.26 2.44
CA LYS A 4 -13.73 -10.23 1.65
C LYS A 4 -13.40 -11.33 2.65
N GLU A 5 -13.94 -12.53 2.43
CA GLU A 5 -13.51 -13.72 3.16
C GLU A 5 -11.97 -13.74 3.16
N ASP A 6 -11.36 -13.87 4.34
CA ASP A 6 -9.92 -14.05 4.46
C ASP A 6 -9.56 -15.37 3.76
N VAL A 7 -9.15 -15.28 2.50
CA VAL A 7 -8.69 -16.41 1.70
C VAL A 7 -7.35 -16.84 2.25
N ASP A 8 -7.27 -18.06 2.77
CA ASP A 8 -6.03 -18.59 3.32
C ASP A 8 -5.10 -19.04 2.17
N LEU A 9 -3.81 -19.18 2.47
CA LEU A 9 -2.82 -19.60 1.47
C LEU A 9 -3.15 -20.98 0.88
N GLU A 10 -3.71 -21.87 1.70
CA GLU A 10 -4.13 -23.21 1.29
C GLU A 10 -5.34 -23.22 0.34
N ASP A 11 -6.09 -22.14 0.24
CA ASP A 11 -7.19 -22.01 -0.72
C ASP A 11 -6.68 -21.79 -2.15
N ILE A 12 -5.42 -21.35 -2.30
CA ILE A 12 -4.79 -21.16 -3.59
C ILE A 12 -4.49 -22.53 -4.21
N LYS A 13 -5.14 -22.82 -5.33
CA LYS A 13 -4.91 -24.05 -6.08
C LYS A 13 -3.42 -24.21 -6.44
N GLY A 14 -2.79 -25.23 -5.87
CA GLY A 14 -1.37 -25.55 -6.08
C GLY A 14 -0.49 -25.30 -4.86
N VAL A 15 -1.02 -24.59 -3.86
CA VAL A 15 -0.46 -24.50 -2.50
C VAL A 15 -1.03 -25.65 -1.68
N GLY A 16 -0.16 -26.34 -0.96
CA GLY A 16 -0.56 -27.31 0.06
C GLY A 16 0.15 -26.99 1.37
N GLY A 17 -0.18 -27.68 2.46
CA GLY A 17 0.27 -27.32 3.81
C GLY A 17 1.78 -27.05 3.94
N LYS A 18 2.65 -27.86 3.32
CA LYS A 18 4.11 -27.64 3.35
C LYS A 18 4.56 -26.38 2.60
N THR A 19 3.87 -26.03 1.52
CA THR A 19 4.16 -24.80 0.76
C THR A 19 3.66 -23.59 1.53
N ALA A 20 2.48 -23.67 2.14
CA ALA A 20 1.95 -22.60 2.99
C ALA A 20 2.84 -22.35 4.21
N GLU A 21 3.32 -23.41 4.89
CA GLU A 21 4.25 -23.30 6.01
C GLU A 21 5.54 -22.56 5.63
N LYS A 22 6.19 -22.93 4.51
CA LYS A 22 7.38 -22.23 4.01
C LYS A 22 7.14 -20.75 3.69
N LEU A 23 5.97 -20.43 3.13
CA LEU A 23 5.61 -19.06 2.81
C LEU A 23 5.41 -18.25 4.09
N ARG A 24 4.69 -18.79 5.08
CA ARG A 24 4.53 -18.16 6.40
C ARG A 24 5.87 -17.98 7.12
N ASP A 25 6.74 -19.00 7.12
CA ASP A 25 8.08 -18.92 7.71
C ASP A 25 8.96 -17.83 7.08
N ALA A 26 8.74 -17.53 5.80
CA ALA A 26 9.42 -16.47 5.07
C ALA A 26 8.69 -15.10 5.17
N GLY A 27 7.61 -15.01 5.94
CA GLY A 27 6.84 -13.77 6.16
C GLY A 27 5.77 -13.48 5.11
N TYR A 28 5.47 -14.43 4.22
CA TYR A 28 4.42 -14.31 3.20
C TYR A 28 3.12 -14.94 3.70
N GLU A 29 2.39 -14.20 4.53
CA GLU A 29 1.14 -14.66 5.14
C GLU A 29 -0.10 -14.25 4.33
N GLU A 30 0.01 -13.20 3.50
CA GLU A 30 -1.13 -12.62 2.78
C GLU A 30 -1.16 -13.00 1.30
N LEU A 31 -2.36 -13.18 0.76
CA LEU A 31 -2.59 -13.48 -0.65
C LEU A 31 -2.00 -12.43 -1.60
N MET A 32 -2.04 -11.14 -1.21
CA MET A 32 -1.45 -10.04 -1.97
C MET A 32 0.06 -10.21 -2.14
N SER A 33 0.74 -10.65 -1.07
CA SER A 33 2.19 -10.87 -1.10
C SER A 33 2.56 -11.89 -2.19
N ILE A 34 1.84 -13.01 -2.26
CA ILE A 34 2.00 -14.04 -3.29
C ILE A 34 1.69 -13.52 -4.69
N ALA A 35 0.61 -12.75 -4.86
CA ALA A 35 0.19 -12.24 -6.16
C ALA A 35 1.17 -11.23 -6.78
N THR A 36 1.95 -10.54 -5.94
CA THR A 36 2.96 -9.55 -6.34
C THR A 36 4.37 -10.11 -6.51
N MET A 37 4.66 -11.31 -6.01
CA MET A 37 5.96 -11.97 -6.19
C MET A 37 6.22 -12.33 -7.66
N SER A 38 7.50 -12.38 -8.02
CA SER A 38 7.94 -13.02 -9.26
C SER A 38 7.91 -14.55 -9.14
N SER A 39 7.85 -15.26 -10.27
CA SER A 39 7.88 -16.73 -10.25
C SER A 39 9.19 -17.30 -9.72
N GLY A 40 10.30 -16.59 -9.91
CA GLY A 40 11.61 -16.95 -9.39
C GLY A 40 11.67 -16.87 -7.87
N GLU A 41 11.28 -15.73 -7.29
CA GLU A 41 11.23 -15.55 -5.83
C GLU A 41 10.32 -16.59 -5.17
N LEU A 42 9.11 -16.79 -5.71
CA LEU A 42 8.19 -17.79 -5.17
C LEU A 42 8.75 -19.21 -5.33
N GLY A 43 9.44 -19.49 -6.43
CA GLY A 43 10.14 -20.74 -6.68
C GLY A 43 11.22 -21.04 -5.64
N GLU A 44 12.03 -20.03 -5.30
CA GLU A 44 13.10 -20.12 -4.31
C GLU A 44 12.56 -20.28 -2.89
N VAL A 45 11.60 -19.46 -2.48
CA VAL A 45 11.04 -19.46 -1.11
C VAL A 45 10.32 -20.78 -0.80
N ALA A 46 9.53 -21.29 -1.76
CA ALA A 46 8.67 -22.44 -1.53
C ALA A 46 9.22 -23.77 -2.10
N ASP A 47 10.43 -23.77 -2.67
CA ASP A 47 11.01 -24.88 -3.44
C ASP A 47 10.06 -25.41 -4.54
N LEU A 48 9.60 -24.50 -5.40
CA LEU A 48 8.67 -24.80 -6.48
C LEU A 48 9.35 -24.68 -7.84
N GLY A 49 8.94 -25.53 -8.78
CA GLY A 49 9.29 -25.33 -10.18
C GLY A 49 8.59 -24.10 -10.76
N ASP A 50 9.26 -23.40 -11.67
CA ASP A 50 8.86 -22.10 -12.24
C ASP A 50 7.42 -22.09 -12.78
N LYS A 51 7.00 -23.15 -13.48
CA LYS A 51 5.63 -23.30 -13.99
C LYS A 51 4.59 -23.39 -12.87
N LYS A 52 4.91 -24.05 -11.76
CA LYS A 52 4.01 -24.20 -10.62
C LYS A 52 3.91 -22.88 -9.86
N ALA A 53 5.03 -22.17 -9.68
CA ALA A 53 5.05 -20.82 -9.12
C ALA A 53 4.18 -19.84 -9.94
N GLN A 54 4.35 -19.81 -11.26
CA GLN A 54 3.49 -18.99 -12.15
C GLN A 54 2.00 -19.32 -12.03
N SER A 55 1.66 -20.61 -11.92
CA SER A 55 0.26 -21.03 -11.73
C SER A 55 -0.30 -20.54 -10.40
N ILE A 56 0.47 -20.62 -9.31
CA ILE A 56 0.05 -20.16 -7.98
C ILE A 56 -0.15 -18.64 -7.98
N ILE A 57 0.78 -17.87 -8.56
CA ILE A 57 0.64 -16.40 -8.70
C ILE A 57 -0.62 -16.05 -9.50
N THR A 58 -0.89 -16.80 -10.58
CA THR A 58 -2.06 -16.56 -11.43
C THR A 58 -3.36 -16.85 -10.68
N GLU A 59 -3.43 -17.94 -9.91
CA GLU A 59 -4.61 -18.25 -9.09
C GLU A 59 -4.78 -17.22 -7.97
N ALA A 60 -3.70 -16.82 -7.29
CA ALA A 60 -3.75 -15.76 -6.27
C ALA A 60 -4.32 -14.45 -6.84
N ARG A 61 -3.89 -14.04 -8.04
CA ARG A 61 -4.43 -12.85 -8.73
C ARG A 61 -5.92 -12.96 -9.06
N LYS A 62 -6.43 -14.15 -9.37
CA LYS A 62 -7.86 -14.37 -9.61
C LYS A 62 -8.68 -14.18 -8.34
N HIS A 63 -8.19 -14.68 -7.21
CA HIS A 63 -8.86 -14.49 -5.92
C HIS A 63 -8.91 -13.01 -5.49
N LEU A 64 -7.91 -12.22 -5.90
CA LEU A 64 -7.84 -10.79 -5.58
C LEU A 64 -8.59 -9.89 -6.56
N ASP A 65 -9.15 -10.45 -7.64
CA ASP A 65 -9.74 -9.71 -8.76
C ASP A 65 -8.77 -8.69 -9.39
N LEU A 66 -7.49 -9.08 -9.50
CA LEU A 66 -6.44 -8.28 -10.15
C LEU A 66 -6.55 -8.40 -11.67
N GLY A 67 -7.61 -7.79 -12.22
CA GLY A 67 -7.92 -7.75 -13.64
C GLY A 67 -7.72 -6.38 -14.28
N PHE A 68 -8.39 -6.16 -15.42
CA PHE A 68 -8.46 -4.85 -16.06
C PHE A 68 -9.68 -4.08 -15.56
N GLU A 69 -9.49 -2.80 -15.26
CA GLU A 69 -10.56 -1.84 -14.94
C GLU A 69 -10.71 -0.83 -16.08
N SER A 70 -11.93 -0.31 -16.30
CA SER A 70 -12.10 0.76 -17.29
C SER A 70 -11.56 2.08 -16.76
N GLY A 71 -11.11 2.97 -17.66
CA GLY A 71 -10.64 4.30 -17.26
C GLY A 71 -11.72 5.12 -16.55
N LYS A 72 -13.00 4.88 -16.88
CA LYS A 72 -14.13 5.52 -16.20
C LYS A 72 -14.25 5.04 -14.76
N ASP A 73 -14.21 3.72 -14.53
CA ASP A 73 -14.31 3.17 -13.18
C ASP A 73 -13.13 3.65 -12.31
N LYS A 74 -11.93 3.71 -12.90
CA LYS A 74 -10.75 4.23 -12.21
C LYS A 74 -10.86 5.71 -11.87
N TYR A 75 -11.40 6.52 -12.78
CA TYR A 75 -11.65 7.94 -12.53
C TYR A 75 -12.64 8.12 -11.37
N GLU A 76 -13.78 7.41 -11.39
CA GLU A 76 -14.79 7.46 -10.32
C GLU A 76 -14.25 6.96 -8.97
N GLN A 77 -13.27 6.04 -8.98
CA GLN A 77 -12.56 5.63 -7.76
C GLN A 77 -11.66 6.75 -7.23
N ARG A 78 -10.89 7.42 -8.11
CA ARG A 78 -9.99 8.52 -7.72
C ARG A 78 -10.72 9.74 -7.17
N GLU A 79 -11.93 10.03 -7.66
CA GLU A 79 -12.76 11.11 -7.11
C GLU A 79 -13.11 10.90 -5.63
N LYS A 80 -13.07 9.65 -5.14
CA LYS A 80 -13.34 9.30 -3.75
C LYS A 80 -12.08 9.25 -2.88
N MET A 81 -10.90 9.50 -3.45
CA MET A 81 -9.65 9.51 -2.67
C MET A 81 -9.67 10.66 -1.67
N GLN A 82 -9.37 10.33 -0.42
CA GLN A 82 -9.26 11.29 0.65
C GLN A 82 -7.90 11.99 0.58
N ARG A 83 -7.82 13.21 1.12
CA ARG A 83 -6.62 14.05 1.13
C ARG A 83 -6.36 14.57 2.53
N ILE A 84 -5.09 14.75 2.87
CA ILE A 84 -4.63 15.35 4.12
C ILE A 84 -4.17 16.77 3.79
N THR A 85 -4.73 17.78 4.46
CA THR A 85 -4.28 19.17 4.29
C THR A 85 -2.81 19.32 4.66
N THR A 86 -2.09 20.20 3.97
CA THR A 86 -0.75 20.66 4.38
C THR A 86 -0.80 21.84 5.36
N SER A 87 -2.01 22.28 5.74
CA SER A 87 -2.29 23.52 6.49
C SER A 87 -1.82 24.79 5.79
N SER A 88 -1.59 24.71 4.48
CA SER A 88 -1.21 25.83 3.62
C SER A 88 -2.09 25.83 2.39
N ASP A 89 -3.01 26.81 2.31
CA ASP A 89 -3.96 26.93 1.19
C ASP A 89 -3.24 26.93 -0.16
N ASN A 90 -2.08 27.61 -0.26
CA ASN A 90 -1.30 27.68 -1.48
C ASN A 90 -0.72 26.32 -1.90
N VAL A 91 -0.27 25.50 -0.94
CA VAL A 91 0.30 24.18 -1.23
C VAL A 91 -0.82 23.20 -1.54
N ASP A 92 -1.91 23.25 -0.79
CA ASP A 92 -3.09 22.42 -1.03
C ASP A 92 -3.68 22.71 -2.41
N GLU A 93 -3.75 23.97 -2.85
CA GLU A 93 -4.18 24.34 -4.20
C GLU A 93 -3.30 23.68 -5.28
N ILE A 94 -1.97 23.72 -5.12
CA ILE A 94 -1.02 23.08 -6.04
C ILE A 94 -1.21 21.56 -6.08
N LEU A 95 -1.53 20.94 -4.93
CA LEU A 95 -1.74 19.51 -4.81
C LEU A 95 -3.18 19.07 -5.17
N GLY A 96 -4.08 20.00 -5.47
CA GLY A 96 -5.49 19.69 -5.77
C GLY A 96 -6.31 19.32 -4.53
N GLY A 97 -6.01 19.94 -3.39
CA GLY A 97 -6.74 19.80 -2.12
C GLY A 97 -5.93 19.12 -0.99
N GLY A 98 -4.62 18.95 -1.15
CA GLY A 98 -3.73 18.33 -0.15
C GLY A 98 -3.09 17.02 -0.61
N VAL A 99 -2.41 16.33 0.31
CA VAL A 99 -1.70 15.08 0.02
C VAL A 99 -2.68 13.92 -0.10
N GLU A 100 -2.71 13.27 -1.27
CA GLU A 100 -3.71 12.25 -1.62
C GLU A 100 -3.38 10.85 -1.07
N THR A 101 -4.39 10.17 -0.51
CA THR A 101 -4.30 8.75 -0.12
C THR A 101 -4.20 7.84 -1.35
N GLN A 102 -3.71 6.61 -1.17
CA GLN A 102 -3.51 5.64 -2.28
C GLN A 102 -2.55 6.16 -3.38
N ALA A 103 -1.69 7.12 -3.03
CA ALA A 103 -0.63 7.65 -3.87
C ALA A 103 0.64 7.83 -3.04
N ILE A 104 1.78 7.96 -3.73
CA ILE A 104 3.05 8.35 -3.11
C ILE A 104 3.33 9.79 -3.53
N THR A 105 3.52 10.67 -2.55
CA THR A 105 3.88 12.08 -2.76
C THR A 105 5.31 12.32 -2.27
N GLU A 106 6.19 12.74 -3.16
CA GLU A 106 7.59 13.02 -2.85
C GLU A 106 7.84 14.53 -2.74
N PHE A 107 8.32 14.98 -1.57
CA PHE A 107 8.84 16.33 -1.37
C PHE A 107 10.37 16.31 -1.46
N TYR A 108 10.94 16.84 -2.54
CA TYR A 108 12.39 16.90 -2.75
C TYR A 108 12.92 18.35 -2.76
N GLY A 109 14.19 18.53 -2.38
CA GLY A 109 14.86 19.84 -2.35
C GLY A 109 16.10 19.84 -1.46
N GLU A 110 16.85 20.95 -1.45
CA GLU A 110 18.07 21.12 -0.66
C GLU A 110 17.81 21.10 0.87
N TYR A 111 18.86 20.97 1.67
CA TYR A 111 18.74 21.13 3.13
C TYR A 111 18.08 22.48 3.48
N GLY A 112 17.17 22.47 4.45
CA GLY A 112 16.42 23.67 4.84
C GLY A 112 15.22 24.00 3.94
N SER A 113 14.93 23.21 2.89
CA SER A 113 13.75 23.39 2.02
C SER A 113 12.42 22.94 2.65
N ALA A 114 12.36 22.84 3.99
CA ALA A 114 11.18 22.45 4.78
C ALA A 114 10.60 21.03 4.57
N LYS A 115 11.32 20.10 3.92
CA LYS A 115 10.86 18.69 3.75
C LYS A 115 10.48 18.03 5.07
N THR A 116 11.38 18.06 6.05
CA THR A 116 11.15 17.50 7.39
C THR A 116 9.98 18.18 8.10
N GLN A 117 9.80 19.49 7.92
CA GLN A 117 8.67 20.22 8.48
C GLN A 117 7.34 19.76 7.87
N MET A 118 7.31 19.52 6.56
CA MET A 118 6.14 18.95 5.90
C MET A 118 5.82 17.55 6.44
N SER A 119 6.82 16.69 6.64
CA SER A 119 6.62 15.37 7.23
C SER A 119 6.03 15.45 8.65
N HIS A 120 6.53 16.34 9.51
CA HIS A 120 5.96 16.55 10.85
C HIS A 120 4.53 17.13 10.77
N GLN A 121 4.28 18.11 9.92
CA GLN A 121 2.97 18.74 9.75
C GLN A 121 1.91 17.71 9.31
N LEU A 122 2.21 16.90 8.29
CA LEU A 122 1.31 15.84 7.83
C LEU A 122 1.09 14.77 8.90
N SER A 123 2.10 14.49 9.73
CA SER A 123 2.00 13.53 10.83
C SER A 123 0.99 13.97 11.91
N VAL A 124 0.83 15.28 12.09
CA VAL A 124 -0.20 15.84 12.98
C VAL A 124 -1.53 15.95 12.25
N ASN A 125 -1.54 16.48 11.03
CA ASN A 125 -2.77 16.79 10.29
C ASN A 125 -3.64 15.56 10.03
N VAL A 126 -3.04 14.40 9.75
CA VAL A 126 -3.83 13.19 9.50
C VAL A 126 -4.62 12.71 10.75
N GLN A 127 -4.21 13.12 11.95
CA GLN A 127 -4.91 12.81 13.19
C GLN A 127 -6.12 13.73 13.44
N LEU A 128 -6.22 14.85 12.73
CA LEU A 128 -7.34 15.77 12.85
C LEU A 128 -8.64 15.15 12.28
N PRO A 129 -9.82 15.66 12.68
CA PRO A 129 -11.09 15.34 12.04
C PRO A 129 -11.11 15.67 10.55
N GLU A 130 -11.98 15.00 9.79
CA GLU A 130 -12.12 15.26 8.34
C GLU A 130 -12.56 16.70 8.04
N GLU A 131 -13.38 17.31 8.90
CA GLU A 131 -13.80 18.71 8.77
C GLU A 131 -12.66 19.72 8.94
N GLU A 132 -11.54 19.31 9.54
CA GLU A 132 -10.32 20.12 9.69
C GLU A 132 -9.23 19.73 8.66
N GLY A 133 -9.56 18.84 7.71
CA GLY A 133 -8.65 18.39 6.66
C GLY A 133 -7.75 17.21 7.06
N GLY A 134 -8.04 16.55 8.17
CA GLY A 134 -7.41 15.29 8.58
C GLY A 134 -8.20 14.05 8.18
N LEU A 135 -7.85 12.88 8.75
CA LEU A 135 -8.51 11.59 8.47
C LEU A 135 -8.76 10.76 9.74
N GLU A 136 -8.50 11.32 10.92
CA GLU A 136 -8.56 10.63 12.21
C GLU A 136 -7.74 9.31 12.23
N ARG A 137 -6.54 9.32 11.65
CA ARG A 137 -5.65 8.13 11.57
C ARG A 137 -4.30 8.31 12.24
N GLU A 138 -3.69 7.19 12.59
CA GLU A 138 -2.32 7.09 13.12
C GLU A 138 -1.26 7.22 12.01
N VAL A 139 -0.02 7.45 12.42
CA VAL A 139 1.13 7.68 11.53
C VAL A 139 2.28 6.77 11.88
N VAL A 140 2.92 6.22 10.84
CA VAL A 140 4.22 5.59 10.93
C VAL A 140 5.26 6.55 10.36
N TYR A 141 6.13 7.09 11.23
CA TYR A 141 7.23 7.96 10.82
C TYR A 141 8.54 7.16 10.81
N LEU A 142 9.15 7.01 9.63
CA LEU A 142 10.44 6.34 9.47
C LEU A 142 11.53 7.38 9.34
N ASP A 143 12.35 7.52 10.38
CA ASP A 143 13.48 8.47 10.40
C ASP A 143 14.80 7.77 10.09
N THR A 144 15.46 8.20 9.02
CA THR A 144 16.75 7.65 8.57
C THR A 144 17.93 8.55 8.90
N GLU A 145 17.68 9.78 9.38
CA GLU A 145 18.72 10.81 9.58
C GLU A 145 18.71 11.43 10.99
N ASP A 146 17.92 10.87 11.92
CA ASP A 146 17.76 11.38 13.30
C ASP A 146 17.29 12.85 13.32
N THR A 147 16.30 13.15 12.47
CA THR A 147 15.73 14.49 12.29
C THR A 147 14.37 14.66 12.97
N PHE A 148 13.78 13.58 13.48
CA PHE A 148 12.51 13.61 14.19
C PHE A 148 12.64 14.33 15.54
N THR A 149 11.74 15.27 15.80
CA THR A 149 11.65 15.98 17.09
C THR A 149 10.21 15.91 17.60
N PRO A 150 9.94 15.19 18.71
CA PRO A 150 8.59 15.03 19.29
C PRO A 150 7.97 16.34 19.78
#